data_AF-A0A927VPD6-F1
#
_entry.id   AF-A0A927VPD6-F1
#
_cell.length_a   1.000
_cell.length_b   1.000
_cell.length_c   1.000
_cell.angle_alpha   90.00
_cell.angle_beta   90.00
_cell.angle_gamma   90.00
#
_symmetry.space_group_name_H-M   'P 1'
#
loop_
_entity.id
_entity.type
_entity.pdbx_description
1 polymer ?
#
loop_
_entity_poly.entity_id
_entity_poly.type
_entity_poly.pdbx_seq_one_letter_code
_entity_poly.pdbx_strand_id
1 'polypeptide(L)'
;MRKLLVVVDMQNDFIDGALGTPEAVAIVENVKEKIRGYAAGDIFVTMDTHAPDYLSTQEGRNLPVEHCIKGSMGWLVRRDIAELLDGARVYEKPTFGSTALAKDIAAIAAEEDIEIEIIGLCTDICVVSNALLLKANMP
;
A
#
# COMPACT_ATOMS: atom_id res chain seq x y z
N MET A 1 10.71 17.11 13.01
CA MET A 1 10.20 16.53 11.75
C MET A 1 9.65 15.15 12.07
N ARG A 2 8.34 15.00 11.99
CA ARG A 2 7.65 13.73 12.27
C ARG A 2 7.88 12.79 11.08
N LYS A 3 8.18 11.51 11.36
CA LYS A 3 8.43 10.52 10.30
C LYS A 3 7.17 9.68 10.10
N LEU A 4 6.65 9.64 8.89
CA LEU A 4 5.51 8.83 8.50
C LEU A 4 5.99 7.65 7.65
N LEU A 5 5.38 6.49 7.83
CA LEU A 5 5.63 5.31 7.02
C LEU A 5 4.40 5.00 6.16
N VAL A 6 4.59 4.92 4.85
CA VAL A 6 3.59 4.43 3.92
C VAL A 6 3.96 3.01 3.51
N VAL A 7 3.09 2.04 3.84
CA VAL A 7 3.21 0.62 3.49
C VAL A 7 2.24 0.33 2.34
N VAL A 8 2.78 0.05 1.16
CA VAL A 8 2.00 -0.10 -0.06
C VAL A 8 1.75 -1.59 -0.34
N ASP A 9 0.48 -1.99 -0.31
CA ASP A 9 -0.06 -3.20 -0.93
C ASP A 9 0.68 -4.51 -0.55
N MET A 10 1.03 -4.68 0.73
CA MET A 10 1.63 -5.92 1.26
C MET A 10 0.59 -7.04 1.44
N GLN A 11 -0.22 -7.27 0.40
CA GLN A 11 -1.29 -8.26 0.34
C GLN A 11 -0.77 -9.60 -0.17
N ASN A 12 -1.45 -10.70 0.18
CA ASN A 12 -1.01 -12.05 -0.19
C ASN A 12 -0.84 -12.19 -1.71
N ASP A 13 -1.77 -11.64 -2.50
CA ASP A 13 -1.70 -11.74 -3.96
C ASP A 13 -0.45 -11.11 -4.58
N PHE A 14 0.13 -10.08 -3.98
CA PHE A 14 1.35 -9.46 -4.48
C PHE A 14 2.64 -10.08 -3.92
N ILE A 15 2.55 -10.93 -2.89
CA ILE A 15 3.72 -11.55 -2.26
C ILE A 15 3.93 -12.96 -2.84
N ASP A 16 2.98 -13.85 -2.62
CA ASP A 16 3.06 -15.26 -2.99
C ASP A 16 1.76 -15.82 -3.59
N GLY A 17 0.78 -14.96 -3.90
CA GLY A 17 -0.47 -15.30 -4.57
C GLY A 17 -0.48 -14.98 -6.07
N ALA A 18 -1.60 -14.45 -6.57
CA ALA A 18 -1.89 -14.32 -8.00
C ALA A 18 -0.83 -13.56 -8.82
N LEU A 19 -0.19 -12.56 -8.21
CA LEU A 19 0.85 -11.70 -8.79
C LEU A 19 2.14 -11.72 -7.95
N GLY A 20 2.35 -12.77 -7.16
CA GLY A 20 3.52 -12.90 -6.29
C GLY A 20 4.83 -13.14 -7.04
N THR A 21 5.95 -12.72 -6.46
CA THR A 21 7.30 -12.97 -7.01
C THR A 21 8.31 -13.34 -5.92
N PRO A 22 9.42 -14.03 -6.27
CA PRO A 22 10.50 -14.30 -5.32
C PRO A 22 11.06 -13.04 -4.64
N GLU A 23 11.13 -11.93 -5.37
CA GLU A 23 11.59 -10.64 -4.85
C GLU A 23 10.61 -10.07 -3.82
N ALA A 24 9.30 -10.18 -4.07
CA ALA A 24 8.28 -9.74 -3.12
C ALA A 24 8.34 -10.55 -1.81
N VAL A 25 8.54 -11.87 -1.90
CA VAL A 25 8.77 -12.72 -0.73
C VAL A 25 10.04 -12.31 0.03
N ALA A 26 11.12 -12.00 -0.69
CA ALA A 26 12.42 -11.69 -0.09
C ALA A 26 12.43 -10.41 0.77
N ILE A 27 11.52 -9.45 0.51
CA ILE A 27 11.47 -8.20 1.27
C ILE A 27 10.60 -8.26 2.54
N VAL A 28 9.83 -9.34 2.76
CA VAL A 28 8.84 -9.41 3.84
C VAL A 28 9.44 -9.12 5.21
N GLU A 29 10.58 -9.71 5.55
CA GLU A 29 11.21 -9.46 6.85
C GLU A 29 11.72 -8.03 6.98
N ASN A 30 12.30 -7.45 5.93
CA ASN A 30 12.74 -6.06 5.92
C ASN A 30 11.55 -5.09 6.10
N VAL A 31 10.40 -5.39 5.48
CA VAL A 31 9.17 -4.62 5.66
C VAL A 31 8.69 -4.69 7.10
N LYS A 32 8.67 -5.88 7.71
CA LYS A 32 8.30 -6.07 9.12
C LYS A 32 9.24 -5.31 10.06
N GLU A 33 10.55 -5.35 9.80
CA GLU A 33 11.54 -4.57 10.56
C GLU A 33 11.28 -3.07 10.45
N LYS A 34 10.98 -2.57 9.25
CA LYS A 34 10.62 -1.16 9.04
C LYS A 34 9.38 -0.77 9.82
N ILE A 35 8.30 -1.56 9.73
CA ILE A 35 7.04 -1.30 10.47
C ILE A 35 7.28 -1.19 11.97
N ARG A 36 8.08 -2.09 12.56
CA ARG A 36 8.41 -2.06 14.01
C ARG A 36 9.17 -0.81 14.46
N GLY A 37 9.79 -0.08 13.52
CA GLY A 37 10.51 1.16 13.80
C GLY A 37 9.61 2.40 13.92
N TYR A 38 8.32 2.28 13.65
CA TYR A 38 7.37 3.40 13.64
C TYR A 38 6.28 3.22 14.69
N ALA A 39 5.73 4.35 15.18
CA ALA A 39 4.55 4.32 16.03
C ALA A 39 3.31 4.01 15.17
N ALA A 40 2.35 3.25 15.72
CA ALA A 40 1.13 2.86 15.00
C ALA A 40 0.39 4.05 14.35
N GLY A 41 0.31 5.19 15.04
CA GLY A 41 -0.33 6.41 14.54
C GLY A 41 0.41 7.14 13.42
N ASP A 42 1.64 6.70 13.08
CA ASP A 42 2.49 7.24 12.02
C ASP A 42 2.55 6.30 10.80
N ILE A 43 1.82 5.18 10.82
CA ILE A 43 1.80 4.18 9.75
C ILE A 43 0.51 4.31 8.95
N PHE A 44 0.68 4.38 7.63
CA PHE A 44 -0.38 4.47 6.64
C PHE A 44 -0.22 3.30 5.67
N VAL A 45 -1.30 2.58 5.41
CA VAL A 45 -1.28 1.35 4.62
C VAL A 45 -2.21 1.53 3.43
N THR A 46 -1.76 1.24 2.22
CA THR A 46 -2.68 1.07 1.10
C THR A 46 -2.96 -0.40 0.88
N MET A 47 -4.19 -0.69 0.46
CA MET A 47 -4.60 -1.99 -0.02
C MET A 47 -5.24 -1.81 -1.38
N ASP A 48 -4.65 -2.43 -2.38
CA ASP A 48 -5.31 -2.57 -3.66
C ASP A 48 -6.58 -3.40 -3.50
N THR A 49 -7.69 -2.92 -4.05
CA THR A 49 -9.02 -3.45 -3.74
C THR A 49 -9.88 -3.44 -4.98
N HIS A 50 -10.13 -4.63 -5.50
CA HIS A 50 -10.93 -4.83 -6.71
C HIS A 50 -12.26 -5.51 -6.40
N ALA A 51 -13.23 -5.29 -7.29
CA ALA A 51 -14.54 -5.92 -7.26
C ALA A 51 -14.56 -7.17 -8.18
N PRO A 52 -15.56 -8.07 -8.03
CA PRO A 52 -15.65 -9.29 -8.85
C PRO A 52 -15.75 -9.06 -10.36
N ASP A 53 -16.05 -7.84 -10.80
CA ASP A 53 -16.07 -7.44 -12.21
C ASP A 53 -14.72 -6.86 -12.69
N TYR A 54 -13.62 -7.11 -11.97
CA TYR A 54 -12.27 -6.63 -12.27
C TYR A 54 -11.88 -6.76 -13.76
N LEU A 55 -12.14 -7.91 -14.38
CA LEU A 55 -11.79 -8.16 -15.80
C LEU A 55 -12.50 -7.22 -16.79
N SER A 56 -13.58 -6.54 -16.37
CA SER A 56 -14.28 -5.54 -17.17
C SER A 56 -13.64 -4.15 -17.10
N THR A 57 -12.81 -3.89 -16.10
CA THR A 57 -12.12 -2.60 -15.89
C THR A 57 -11.03 -2.36 -16.93
N GLN A 58 -10.46 -1.14 -16.98
CA GLN A 58 -9.32 -0.87 -17.86
C GLN A 58 -8.11 -1.72 -17.46
N GLU A 59 -7.80 -1.77 -16.16
CA GLU A 59 -6.69 -2.54 -15.63
C GLU A 59 -6.86 -4.02 -15.94
N GLY A 60 -8.03 -4.60 -15.64
CA GLY A 60 -8.30 -6.02 -15.92
C GLY A 60 -8.25 -6.42 -17.39
N ARG A 61 -8.43 -5.48 -18.32
CA ARG A 61 -8.22 -5.75 -19.76
C ARG A 61 -6.74 -5.76 -20.14
N ASN A 62 -5.90 -4.98 -19.46
CA ASN A 62 -4.47 -4.87 -19.73
C ASN A 62 -3.64 -5.87 -18.89
N LEU A 63 -4.13 -6.23 -17.70
CA LEU A 63 -3.60 -7.22 -16.78
C LEU A 63 -4.72 -8.22 -16.44
N PRO A 64 -4.99 -9.21 -17.31
CA PRO A 64 -6.12 -10.13 -17.18
C PRO A 64 -5.86 -11.25 -16.15
N VAL A 65 -5.45 -10.86 -14.95
CA VAL A 65 -5.23 -11.72 -13.78
C VAL A 65 -6.03 -11.13 -12.63
N GLU A 66 -7.06 -11.85 -12.18
CA GLU A 66 -7.80 -11.44 -10.99
C GLU A 66 -6.88 -11.50 -9.78
N HIS A 67 -6.84 -10.39 -9.03
CA HIS A 67 -6.03 -10.24 -7.84
C HIS A 67 -6.73 -9.26 -6.91
N CYS A 68 -6.41 -9.31 -5.62
CA CYS A 68 -6.87 -8.35 -4.62
C CYS A 68 -8.40 -8.13 -4.62
N ILE A 69 -9.17 -9.17 -4.97
CA ILE A 69 -10.64 -9.13 -4.98
C ILE A 69 -11.14 -9.04 -3.54
N LYS A 70 -11.92 -8.00 -3.22
CA LYS A 70 -12.35 -7.71 -1.85
C LYS A 70 -13.00 -8.92 -1.17
N GLY A 71 -12.52 -9.24 0.02
CA GLY A 71 -12.98 -10.37 0.83
C GLY A 71 -12.32 -11.72 0.50
N SER A 72 -11.50 -11.79 -0.54
CA SER A 72 -10.70 -12.99 -0.83
C SER A 72 -9.49 -13.11 0.12
N MET A 73 -8.90 -14.30 0.20
CA MET A 73 -7.64 -14.50 0.93
C MET A 73 -6.48 -13.71 0.31
N GLY A 74 -6.44 -13.62 -1.03
CA GLY A 74 -5.43 -12.87 -1.77
C GLY A 74 -5.43 -11.37 -1.44
N TRP A 75 -6.62 -10.81 -1.20
CA TRP A 75 -6.82 -9.41 -0.83
C TRP A 75 -6.36 -9.04 0.58
N LEU A 76 -6.27 -9.99 1.52
CA LEU A 76 -5.83 -9.67 2.88
C LEU A 76 -4.36 -9.26 2.89
N VAL A 77 -4.01 -8.28 3.73
CA VAL A 77 -2.61 -8.04 4.11
C VAL A 77 -2.04 -9.32 4.67
N ARG A 78 -0.81 -9.67 4.28
CA ARG A 78 -0.15 -10.88 4.76
C ARG A 78 -0.16 -10.92 6.28
N ARG A 79 -0.53 -12.06 6.84
CA ARG A 79 -0.87 -12.20 8.26
C ARG A 79 0.21 -11.67 9.21
N ASP A 80 1.47 -12.05 8.99
CA ASP A 80 2.61 -11.66 9.83
C ASP A 80 2.98 -10.16 9.73
N ILE A 81 2.50 -9.47 8.68
CA ILE A 81 2.57 -8.02 8.54
C ILE A 81 1.35 -7.38 9.20
N ALA A 82 0.15 -7.92 8.97
CA ALA A 82 -1.10 -7.41 9.53
C ALA A 82 -1.07 -7.36 11.07
N GLU A 83 -0.45 -8.36 11.71
CA GLU A 83 -0.25 -8.40 13.17
C GLU A 83 0.62 -7.23 13.71
N LEU A 84 1.39 -6.56 12.86
CA LEU A 84 2.22 -5.40 13.23
C LEU A 84 1.57 -4.05 12.94
N LEU A 85 0.40 -4.05 12.29
CA LEU A 85 -0.28 -2.84 11.80
C LEU A 85 -1.49 -2.44 12.66
N ASP A 86 -1.59 -2.97 13.88
CA ASP A 86 -2.65 -2.55 14.81
C ASP A 86 -2.57 -1.05 15.09
N GLY A 87 -3.67 -0.33 14.88
CA GLY A 87 -3.75 1.12 14.99
C GLY A 87 -3.23 1.92 13.79
N ALA A 88 -2.72 1.27 12.73
CA ALA A 88 -2.35 1.94 11.48
C ALA A 88 -3.61 2.38 10.70
N ARG A 89 -3.46 3.43 9.88
CA ARG A 89 -4.54 3.89 8.99
C ARG A 89 -4.51 3.10 7.68
N VAL A 90 -5.64 2.54 7.29
CA VAL A 90 -5.74 1.70 6.08
C VAL A 90 -6.60 2.37 5.02
N TYR A 91 -6.10 2.38 3.78
CA TYR A 91 -6.74 2.96 2.61
C TYR A 91 -6.95 1.90 1.54
N GLU A 92 -8.17 1.41 1.43
CA GLU A 92 -8.59 0.60 0.27
C GLU A 92 -8.67 1.49 -0.97
N LYS A 93 -7.96 1.13 -2.04
CA LYS A 93 -7.92 1.89 -3.30
C LYS A 93 -8.31 1.01 -4.49
N PRO A 94 -9.12 1.52 -5.44
CA PRO A 94 -9.47 0.78 -6.67
C PRO A 94 -8.50 1.03 -7.83
N THR A 95 -7.40 1.75 -7.58
CA THR A 95 -6.41 2.19 -8.57
C THR A 95 -5.01 2.13 -7.96
N PHE A 96 -3.95 2.22 -8.76
CA PHE A 96 -2.55 2.13 -8.30
C PHE A 96 -2.18 3.09 -7.15
N GLY A 97 -2.58 4.36 -7.24
CA GLY A 97 -2.35 5.36 -6.18
C GLY A 97 -3.59 5.65 -5.35
N SER A 98 -3.41 6.01 -4.07
CA SER A 98 -4.51 6.42 -3.18
C SER A 98 -4.58 7.94 -3.04
N THR A 99 -5.62 8.54 -3.61
CA THR A 99 -5.88 9.99 -3.45
C THR A 99 -6.38 10.33 -2.04
N ALA A 100 -7.01 9.38 -1.35
CA ALA A 100 -7.42 9.54 0.05
C ALA A 100 -6.20 9.63 0.97
N LEU A 101 -5.23 8.72 0.79
CA LEU A 101 -3.94 8.77 1.49
C LEU A 101 -3.24 10.12 1.26
N ALA A 102 -3.15 10.55 0.00
CA ALA A 102 -2.47 11.79 -0.35
C ALA A 102 -3.10 13.02 0.33
N LYS A 103 -4.44 13.08 0.40
CA LYS A 103 -5.17 14.15 1.09
C LYS A 103 -4.92 14.14 2.59
N ASP A 104 -4.97 12.98 3.22
CA ASP A 104 -4.76 12.85 4.67
C ASP A 104 -3.34 13.24 5.07
N ILE A 105 -2.33 12.81 4.32
CA ILE A 105 -0.94 13.19 4.60
C ILE A 105 -0.70 14.67 4.30
N ALA A 106 -1.29 15.23 3.24
CA ALA A 106 -1.20 16.66 2.95
C ALA A 106 -1.81 17.52 4.07
N ALA A 107 -2.90 17.06 4.70
CA ALA A 107 -3.48 17.74 5.85
C ALA A 107 -2.55 17.73 7.08
N ILE A 108 -1.80 16.64 7.29
CA ILE A 108 -0.76 16.59 8.35
C ILE A 108 0.38 17.56 8.00
N ALA A 109 0.86 17.53 6.76
CA ALA A 109 1.95 18.38 6.28
C ALA A 109 1.64 19.88 6.34
N ALA A 110 0.35 20.25 6.30
CA ALA A 110 -0.08 21.64 6.43
C ALA A 110 0.11 22.20 7.85
N GLU A 111 0.16 21.33 8.86
CA GLU A 111 0.25 21.71 10.28
C GLU A 111 1.65 21.48 10.86
N GLU A 112 2.44 20.57 10.29
CA GLU A 112 3.77 20.21 10.79
C GLU A 112 4.74 19.74 9.70
N ASP A 113 6.05 19.89 9.96
CA ASP A 113 7.10 19.35 9.08
C ASP A 113 7.17 17.82 9.18
N ILE A 114 7.01 17.15 8.03
CA ILE A 114 7.03 15.70 7.91
C ILE A 114 8.14 15.18 6.98
N GLU A 115 8.55 13.94 7.23
CA GLU A 115 9.34 13.10 6.32
C GLU A 115 8.52 11.84 6.03
N ILE A 116 8.43 11.44 4.76
CA ILE A 116 7.66 10.27 4.34
C ILE A 116 8.63 9.21 3.83
N GLU A 117 8.63 8.05 4.46
CA GLU A 117 9.26 6.84 3.94
C GLU A 117 8.19 5.96 3.29
N ILE A 118 8.45 5.45 2.08
CA ILE A 118 7.51 4.61 1.34
C ILE A 118 8.16 3.25 1.10
N ILE A 119 7.48 2.20 1.53
CA ILE A 119 7.88 0.80 1.32
C ILE A 119 6.70 0.02 0.74
N GLY A 120 6.94 -1.14 0.14
CA GLY A 120 5.89 -2.04 -0.32
C GLY A 120 6.03 -2.45 -1.77
N LEU A 121 4.92 -2.80 -2.41
CA LEU A 121 4.88 -3.50 -3.68
C LEU A 121 3.97 -2.82 -4.71
N CYS A 122 4.24 -2.91 -6.02
CA CYS A 122 5.59 -2.99 -6.60
C CYS A 122 6.14 -1.59 -6.86
N THR A 123 7.46 -1.49 -7.02
CA THR A 123 8.19 -0.22 -7.10
C THR A 123 7.72 0.66 -8.26
N ASP A 124 7.49 0.06 -9.42
CA ASP A 124 7.22 0.72 -10.70
C ASP A 124 5.74 0.96 -11.00
N ILE A 125 4.83 0.53 -10.12
CA ILE A 125 3.39 0.76 -10.27
C ILE A 125 2.82 1.46 -9.03
N CYS A 126 2.47 0.74 -7.97
CA CYS A 126 1.74 1.32 -6.83
C CYS A 126 2.65 2.22 -5.98
N VAL A 127 3.90 1.82 -5.72
CA VAL A 127 4.83 2.62 -4.91
C VAL A 127 5.11 3.97 -5.59
N VAL A 128 5.51 3.96 -6.87
CA VAL A 128 5.76 5.21 -7.61
C VAL A 128 4.49 6.03 -7.79
N SER A 129 3.32 5.41 -8.02
CA SER A 129 2.05 6.13 -8.14
C SER A 129 1.70 6.88 -6.86
N ASN A 130 1.83 6.25 -5.68
CA ASN A 130 1.61 6.92 -4.41
C ASN A 130 2.65 8.01 -4.14
N ALA A 131 3.94 7.75 -4.44
CA ALA A 131 5.00 8.75 -4.29
C ALA A 131 4.75 10.01 -5.13
N LEU A 132 4.36 9.85 -6.39
CA LEU A 132 4.04 10.96 -7.29
C LEU A 132 2.79 11.71 -6.85
N LEU A 133 1.74 11.01 -6.41
CA LEU A 133 0.54 11.65 -5.86
C LEU A 133 0.87 12.47 -4.60
N LEU A 134 1.64 11.92 -3.68
CA LEU A 134 2.09 12.63 -2.48
C LEU A 134 2.87 13.88 -2.86
N LYS A 135 3.84 13.78 -3.77
CA LYS A 135 4.61 14.94 -4.21
C LYS A 135 3.75 15.99 -4.93
N ALA A 136 2.76 15.55 -5.72
CA ALA A 136 1.86 16.46 -6.42
C ALA A 136 0.89 17.20 -5.47
N ASN A 137 0.51 16.58 -4.34
CA ASN A 137 -0.38 17.19 -3.35
C ASN A 137 0.37 18.01 -2.28
N MET A 138 1.70 17.90 -2.22
CA MET A 138 2.58 18.61 -1.27
C MET A 138 3.79 19.21 -2.03
N PRO A 139 3.58 20.33 -2.76
CA PRO A 139 4.60 20.94 -3.60
C PRO A 139 5.83 21.42 -2.83
#